data_AF-A0A922PW98-F1
#
_entry.id   AF-A0A922PW98-F1
#
_cell.length_a   1.000
_cell.length_b   1.000
_cell.length_c   1.000
_cell.angle_alpha   90.00
_cell.angle_beta   90.00
_cell.angle_gamma   90.00
#
_symmetry.space_group_name_H-M   'P 1'
#
loop_
_entity.id
_entity.type
_entity.pdbx_description
1 polymer ?
#
loop_
_entity_poly.entity_id
_entity_poly.type
_entity_poly.pdbx_seq_one_letter_code
_entity_poly.pdbx_strand_id
1 'polypeptide(L)' 'MNIKRLQEIGSYRGMRHRRGLPVRGQHTKNNARTRKGKAVTIANKKK' A
#
# COMPACT_ATOMS: atom_id res chain seq x y z
N MET A 1 -10.20 -9.72 -9.73
CA MET A 1 -9.89 -8.28 -9.92
C MET A 1 -8.71 -8.17 -10.88
N ASN A 2 -8.87 -7.45 -11.99
CA ASN A 2 -7.81 -7.36 -13.01
C ASN A 2 -6.78 -6.29 -12.62
N ILE A 3 -5.89 -6.63 -11.68
CA ILE A 3 -4.89 -5.70 -11.13
C ILE A 3 -3.90 -5.24 -12.20
N LYS A 4 -3.47 -6.13 -13.11
CA LYS A 4 -2.59 -5.79 -14.25
C LYS A 4 -3.18 -4.65 -15.09
N ARG A 5 -4.41 -4.82 -15.57
CA ARG A 5 -5.15 -3.77 -16.29
C ARG A 5 -5.24 -2.46 -15.51
N LEU A 6 -5.54 -2.51 -14.20
CA LEU A 6 -5.65 -1.28 -13.38
C LEU A 6 -4.30 -0.56 -13.22
N GLN A 7 -3.20 -1.31 -13.18
CA GLN A 7 -1.84 -0.78 -13.13
C GLN A 7 -1.40 -0.21 -14.49
N GLU A 8 -1.74 -0.88 -15.59
CA GLU A 8 -1.47 -0.45 -16.97
C GLU A 8 -2.18 0.87 -17.29
N ILE A 9 -3.46 1.00 -16.92
CA ILE A 9 -4.26 2.22 -17.14
C ILE A 9 -3.83 3.38 -16.20
N GLY A 10 -3.03 3.12 -15.16
CA GLY A 10 -2.59 4.17 -14.24
C GLY A 10 -3.67 4.70 -13.28
N SER A 11 -4.79 3.99 -13.15
CA SER A 11 -5.89 4.36 -12.25
C SER A 11 -5.44 4.49 -10.78
N TYR A 12 -6.16 5.29 -9.97
CA TYR A 12 -5.87 5.42 -8.54
C TYR A 12 -5.79 4.06 -7.83
N ARG A 13 -6.74 3.16 -8.11
CA ARG A 13 -6.75 1.81 -7.56
C ARG A 13 -5.50 1.02 -7.98
N GLY A 14 -5.08 1.12 -9.24
CA GLY A 14 -3.85 0.50 -9.74
C GLY A 14 -2.60 0.99 -9.01
N MET A 15 -2.45 2.31 -8.83
CA MET A 15 -1.34 2.89 -8.08
C MET A 15 -1.33 2.42 -6.62
N ARG A 16 -2.50 2.34 -5.98
CA ARG A 16 -2.63 1.84 -4.60
C ARG A 16 -2.28 0.35 -4.50
N HIS A 17 -2.69 -0.46 -5.49
CA HIS A 17 -2.28 -1.86 -5.58
C HIS A 17 -0.77 -2.02 -5.73
N ARG A 18 -0.11 -1.22 -6.60
CA ARG A 18 1.36 -1.23 -6.76
C ARG A 18 2.08 -0.86 -5.46
N ARG A 19 1.57 0.15 -4.74
CA ARG A 19 2.15 0.64 -3.47
C ARG A 19 1.81 -0.23 -2.24
N GLY A 20 1.09 -1.34 -2.40
CA GLY A 20 0.65 -2.15 -1.26
C GLY A 20 -0.23 -1.36 -0.28
N LEU A 21 -1.09 -0.48 -0.79
CA LEU A 21 -2.02 0.31 0.02
C LEU A 21 -3.46 -0.19 -0.14
N PRO A 22 -4.32 0.05 0.86
CA PRO A 22 -5.74 -0.17 0.70
C PRO A 22 -6.36 0.71 -0.39
N VAL A 23 -7.34 0.14 -1.09
CA VAL A 23 -7.89 0.68 -2.34
C VAL A 23 -9.31 1.25 -2.20
N ARG A 24 -10.00 0.99 -1.08
CA ARG A 24 -11.39 1.39 -0.83
C ARG A 24 -11.53 2.72 -0.08
N GLY A 25 -10.58 3.64 -0.23
CA GLY A 25 -10.62 4.95 0.45
C GLY A 25 -10.34 4.91 1.96
N GLN A 26 -9.81 3.81 2.49
CA GLN A 26 -9.52 3.65 3.91
C GLN A 26 -8.37 4.57 4.36
N HIS A 27 -8.43 5.07 5.60
CA HIS A 27 -7.38 5.88 6.19
C HIS A 27 -6.09 5.07 6.42
N THR A 28 -5.01 5.47 5.74
CA THR A 28 -3.73 4.75 5.74
C THR A 28 -2.68 5.29 6.71
N LYS A 29 -3.00 6.34 7.47
CA LYS A 29 -2.08 6.96 8.44
C LYS A 29 -1.89 6.06 9.65
N ASN A 30 -2.99 5.56 10.23
CA ASN A 30 -2.97 4.81 11.48
C ASN A 30 -3.25 3.30 11.27
N ASN A 31 -4.29 2.93 10.50
CA ASN A 31 -4.92 1.60 10.59
C ASN A 31 -4.73 0.68 9.37
N ALA A 32 -3.61 0.78 8.65
CA ALA A 32 -3.37 -0.01 7.43
C ALA A 32 -2.23 -1.03 7.55
N ARG A 33 -1.97 -1.57 8.75
CA ARG A 33 -0.79 -2.43 9.02
C ARG A 33 -0.81 -3.77 8.30
N THR A 34 -1.98 -4.39 8.13
CA THR A 34 -2.12 -5.65 7.39
C THR A 34 -1.67 -5.52 5.93
N ARG A 35 -1.80 -4.34 5.32
CA ARG A 35 -1.42 -4.08 3.92
C ARG A 35 -0.06 -3.39 3.79
N LYS A 36 0.24 -2.40 4.64
CA LYS A 36 1.50 -1.61 4.64
C LYS A 36 2.68 -2.34 5.27
N GLY A 37 2.43 -3.38 6.06
CA GLY A 37 3.43 -4.04 6.89
C GLY A 37 3.60 -3.39 8.26
N LYS A 38 4.39 -4.07 9.10
CA LYS A 38 4.76 -3.63 10.45
C LYS A 38 5.55 -2.32 10.39
N ALA A 39 5.37 -1.44 11.38
CA ALA A 39 6.20 -0.25 11.48
C ALA A 39 7.64 -0.66 11.79
N VAL A 40 8.59 -0.26 10.95
CA VAL A 40 10.01 -0.41 11.27
C VAL A 40 10.39 0.77 12.16
N THR A 41 10.72 0.49 13.41
CA THR A 41 11.28 1.49 14.33
C THR A 41 12.71 1.82 13.91
N ILE A 42 13.11 3.09 14.07
CA ILE A 42 14.46 3.56 13.69
C ILE A 42 15.57 2.77 14.41
N ALA A 43 15.30 2.31 15.64
CA ALA A 43 16.22 1.51 16.45
C ALA A 43 16.61 0.15 15.82
N ASN A 44 15.82 -0.38 14.89
CA ASN A 44 16.09 -1.67 14.23
C ASN A 44 16.67 -1.54 12.80
N LYS A 45 17.05 -0.33 12.36
CA LYS A 45 17.84 -0.19 11.13
C LYS A 45 19.26 -0.67 11.43
N LYS A 46 19.57 -1.93 11.11
CA LYS A 46 20.96 -2.38 11.02
C LYS A 46 21.69 -1.50 10.01
N LYS A 47 22.87 -1.01 10.41
CA LYS A 47 23.79 -0.23 9.60
C LYS A 47 24.29 -1.04 8.40
#